data_AF-A0A5N9FJV3-F1
#
_entry.id   AF-A0A5N9FJV3-F1
#
_cell.length_a   1.000
_cell.length_b   1.000
_cell.length_c   1.000
_cell.angle_alpha   90.00
_cell.angle_beta   90.00
_cell.angle_gamma   90.00
#
_symmetry.space_group_name_H-M   'P 1'
#
loop_
_entity.id
_entity.type
_entity.pdbx_description
1 polymer ?
#
loop_
_entity_poly.entity_id
_entity_poly.type
_entity_poly.pdbx_seq_one_letter_code
_entity_poly.pdbx_strand_id
1 'polypeptide(L)' 'MFAFFATAKIKAGHRAEFIEATKGVFVSSTNDEPGCLHLALHAD' A
#
# COMPACT_ATOMS: atom_id res chain seq x y z
N MET A 1 2.35 13.92 -13.56
CA MET A 1 2.69 12.84 -12.62
C MET A 1 2.76 13.44 -11.23
N PHE A 2 2.00 12.90 -10.27
CA PHE A 2 2.00 13.36 -8.87
C PHE A 2 2.36 12.18 -7.97
N ALA A 3 2.85 12.47 -6.76
CA ALA A 3 3.13 11.46 -5.74
C ALA A 3 2.14 11.63 -4.57
N PHE A 4 1.58 10.53 -4.11
CA PHE A 4 0.69 10.49 -2.95
C PHE A 4 1.36 9.71 -1.84
N PHE A 5 1.42 10.31 -0.64
CA PHE A 5 1.99 9.70 0.55
C PHE A 5 0.93 9.64 1.64
N ALA A 6 0.67 8.45 2.16
CA ALA A 6 -0.26 8.24 3.26
C ALA A 6 0.43 7.48 4.40
N THR A 7 0.29 7.99 5.62
CA THR A 7 0.79 7.33 6.83
C THR A 7 -0.38 6.75 7.60
N ALA A 8 -0.33 5.46 7.90
CA ALA A 8 -1.33 4.78 8.72
C ALA A 8 -0.73 4.36 10.06
N LYS A 9 -1.50 4.50 11.14
CA LYS A 9 -1.15 3.91 12.44
C LYS A 9 -1.72 2.50 12.49
N ILE A 10 -0.84 1.52 12.70
CA ILE A 10 -1.24 0.12 12.83
C ILE A 10 -1.27 -0.24 14.31
N LYS A 11 -2.28 -1.00 14.72
CA LYS A 11 -2.35 -1.54 16.08
C LYS A 11 -1.17 -2.48 16.32
N ALA A 12 -0.57 -2.39 17.52
CA ALA A 12 0.51 -3.29 17.92
C ALA A 12 0.12 -4.77 17.73
N GLY A 13 1.02 -5.57 17.17
CA GLY A 13 0.78 -6.99 16.86
C GLY A 13 0.13 -7.27 15.49
N HIS A 14 -0.46 -6.28 14.82
CA HIS A 14 -1.16 -6.49 13.53
C HIS A 14 -0.34 -6.06 12.30
N ARG A 15 0.96 -5.77 12.46
CA ARG A 15 1.81 -5.30 11.34
C ARG A 15 1.86 -6.29 10.19
N ALA A 16 2.08 -7.58 10.46
CA ALA A 16 2.18 -8.60 9.41
C ALA A 16 0.86 -8.77 8.65
N GLU A 17 -0.25 -8.86 9.38
CA GLU A 17 -1.61 -8.95 8.82
C GLU A 17 -1.92 -7.74 7.92
N PHE A 18 -1.58 -6.53 8.38
CA PHE A 18 -1.76 -5.32 7.59
C PHE A 18 -0.94 -5.35 6.29
N ILE A 19 0.33 -5.77 6.35
CA ILE A 19 1.19 -5.86 5.16
C ILE A 19 0.61 -6.86 4.15
N GLU A 20 0.24 -8.06 4.61
CA GLU A 20 -0.34 -9.08 3.73
C GLU A 20 -1.67 -8.63 3.11
N ALA A 21 -2.55 -8.01 3.88
CA ALA A 21 -3.80 -7.45 3.35
C ALA A 21 -3.54 -6.35 2.31
N THR A 22 -2.54 -5.49 2.56
CA THR A 22 -2.26 -4.37 1.64
C THR A 22 -1.62 -4.85 0.35
N LYS A 23 -0.81 -5.93 0.33
CA LYS A 23 -0.20 -6.51 -0.89
C LYS A 23 -1.19 -6.72 -2.03
N GLY A 24 -2.40 -7.20 -1.74
CA GLY A 24 -3.45 -7.36 -2.76
C GLY A 24 -3.83 -6.05 -3.45
N VAL A 25 -3.91 -4.96 -2.66
CA VAL A 25 -4.21 -3.62 -3.15
C VAL A 25 -3.07 -3.08 -4.02
N PHE A 26 -1.80 -3.37 -3.70
CA PHE A 26 -0.66 -3.00 -4.55
C PHE A 26 -0.80 -3.55 -5.96
N VAL A 27 -1.10 -4.85 -6.07
CA VAL A 27 -1.24 -5.52 -7.37
C VAL A 27 -2.38 -4.91 -8.17
N SER A 28 -3.56 -4.73 -7.55
CA SER A 28 -4.72 -4.20 -8.27
C SER A 28 -4.54 -2.73 -8.67
N SER A 29 -4.01 -1.88 -7.79
CA SER A 29 -3.85 -0.46 -8.11
C SER A 29 -2.85 -0.24 -9.24
N THR A 30 -1.75 -0.98 -9.31
CA THR A 30 -0.77 -0.80 -10.40
C THR A 30 -1.18 -1.42 -11.74
N ASN A 31 -2.07 -2.43 -11.73
CA ASN A 31 -2.40 -3.18 -12.96
C ASN A 31 -3.81 -2.88 -13.49
N ASP A 32 -4.77 -2.59 -12.61
CA ASP A 32 -6.18 -2.44 -12.95
C ASP A 32 -6.65 -0.98 -12.93
N GLU A 33 -5.95 -0.07 -12.23
CA GLU A 33 -6.31 1.36 -12.17
C GLU A 33 -5.48 2.20 -13.14
N PRO A 34 -6.11 2.90 -14.11
CA PRO A 34 -5.40 3.77 -15.03
C PRO A 34 -4.80 4.97 -14.27
N GLY A 35 -3.48 5.11 -14.33
CA GLY A 35 -2.75 6.27 -13.80
C GLY A 35 -1.90 6.00 -12.55
N CYS A 36 -2.04 4.83 -11.91
CA CYS A 36 -1.12 4.41 -10.87
C CYS A 36 0.10 3.72 -11.49
N LEU A 37 1.19 4.47 -11.62
CA LEU A 37 2.43 3.94 -12.22
C LEU A 37 3.23 3.07 -11.25
N HIS A 38 3.13 3.36 -9.95
CA HIS A 38 3.89 2.67 -8.91
C HIS A 38 3.24 2.89 -7.55
N LEU A 39 3.22 1.85 -6.72
CA LEU A 39 2.79 1.88 -5.33
C LEU A 39 3.83 1.11 -4.50
N ALA A 40 4.28 1.69 -3.38
CA ALA A 40 5.19 1.03 -2.43
C ALA A 40 4.72 1.18 -0.97
N LEU A 41 4.97 0.16 -0.15
CA LEU A 41 4.74 0.19 1.30
C LEU A 41 6.07 0.33 2.02
N HIS A 42 6.19 1.35 2.87
CA HIS A 42 7.28 1.46 3.82
C HIS A 42 6.69 1.29 5.22
N ALA A 43 7.21 0.31 5.96
CA ALA A 43 6.85 0.07 7.33
C ALA A 43 8.15 -0.04 8.14
N ASP A 44 8.50 1.03 8.83
CA ASP A 44 9.58 1.04 9.85
C ASP A 44 9.12 0.39 11.16
#